data_AF-A0A6I2UPR8-F1
#
_entry.id   AF-A0A6I2UPR8-F1
#
_cell.length_a   1.000
_cell.length_b   1.000
_cell.length_c   1.000
_cell.angle_alpha   90.00
_cell.angle_beta   90.00
_cell.angle_gamma   90.00
#
_symmetry.space_group_name_H-M   'P 1'
#
loop_
_entity.id
_entity.type
_entity.pdbx_description
1 polymer ?
#
loop_
_entity_poly.entity_id
_entity_poly.type
_entity_poly.pdbx_seq_one_letter_code
_entity_poly.pdbx_strand_id
1 'polypeptide(L)'
;MKAMKLESELNREYAIELSNLILNNPKMRVVVWIDSENISDDYGSWAGNFHSKPCIETIAYSEAREIWVSKENDDFEDCYSYYGHDAEKWPDEELAEKAKLIPWEDVIAVNVGVA
;
A
#
# COMPACT_ATOMS: atom_id res chain seq x y z
N MET A 1 14.01 -7.41 -27.24
CA MET A 1 14.52 -8.66 -26.61
C MET A 1 15.35 -8.42 -25.34
N LYS A 2 16.13 -7.33 -25.21
CA LYS A 2 16.95 -7.06 -24.02
C LYS A 2 16.14 -6.55 -22.80
N ALA A 3 15.14 -5.69 -23.01
CA ALA A 3 14.28 -5.14 -21.95
C ALA A 3 13.45 -6.21 -21.23
N MET A 4 12.82 -7.10 -22.00
CA MET A 4 12.00 -8.20 -21.48
C MET A 4 12.79 -9.22 -20.62
N LYS A 5 14.11 -9.37 -20.86
CA LYS A 5 14.98 -10.19 -19.98
C LYS A 5 15.28 -9.49 -18.65
N LEU A 6 15.50 -8.19 -18.68
CA LEU A 6 15.81 -7.39 -17.49
C LEU A 6 14.60 -7.34 -16.53
N GLU A 7 13.41 -7.17 -17.06
CA GLU A 7 12.16 -7.17 -16.28
C GLU A 7 11.90 -8.52 -15.58
N SER A 8 12.16 -9.63 -16.29
CA SER A 8 12.06 -10.98 -15.71
C SER A 8 13.09 -11.22 -14.60
N GLU A 9 14.28 -10.64 -14.70
CA GLU A 9 15.31 -10.73 -13.66
C GLU A 9 14.93 -9.91 -12.42
N LEU A 10 14.42 -8.69 -12.63
CA LEU A 10 13.97 -7.81 -11.54
C LEU A 10 12.79 -8.41 -10.75
N ASN A 11 11.78 -8.93 -11.46
CA ASN A 11 10.66 -9.62 -10.82
C ASN A 11 11.12 -10.83 -9.98
N ARG A 12 12.17 -11.53 -10.42
CA ARG A 12 12.75 -12.64 -9.65
C ARG A 12 13.43 -12.14 -8.38
N GLU A 13 14.19 -11.05 -8.46
CA GLU A 13 14.82 -10.43 -7.29
C GLU A 13 13.77 -9.99 -6.27
N TYR A 14 12.71 -9.31 -6.73
CA TYR A 14 11.61 -8.87 -5.87
C TYR A 14 10.83 -10.04 -5.26
N ALA A 15 10.63 -11.14 -5.98
CA ALA A 15 10.02 -12.34 -5.43
C ALA A 15 10.88 -13.00 -4.33
N ILE A 16 12.20 -13.00 -4.48
CA ILE A 16 13.13 -13.47 -3.44
C ILE A 16 13.02 -12.58 -2.21
N GLU A 17 12.98 -11.27 -2.40
CA GLU A 17 12.89 -10.29 -1.30
C GLU A 17 11.54 -10.38 -0.56
N LEU A 18 10.44 -10.52 -1.30
CA LEU A 18 9.12 -10.80 -0.70
C LEU A 18 9.16 -12.07 0.14
N SER A 19 9.76 -13.14 -0.41
CA SER A 19 9.89 -14.42 0.30
C SER A 19 10.67 -14.25 1.60
N ASN A 20 11.78 -13.50 1.57
CA ASN A 20 12.57 -13.21 2.77
C ASN A 20 11.78 -12.39 3.80
N LEU A 21 11.03 -11.37 3.36
CA LEU A 21 10.19 -10.56 4.24
C LEU A 21 9.11 -11.42 4.93
N ILE A 22 8.43 -12.29 4.18
CA ILE A 22 7.41 -13.20 4.73
C ILE A 22 8.04 -14.19 5.72
N LEU A 23 9.18 -14.79 5.37
CA LEU A 23 9.87 -15.75 6.24
C LEU A 23 10.34 -15.12 7.55
N ASN A 24 10.83 -13.87 7.49
CA ASN A 24 11.28 -13.14 8.66
C ASN A 24 10.14 -12.52 9.47
N ASN A 25 8.97 -12.32 8.87
CA ASN A 25 7.80 -11.71 9.51
C ASN A 25 6.52 -12.53 9.28
N PRO A 26 6.46 -13.80 9.74
CA PRO A 26 5.41 -14.75 9.36
C PRO A 26 4.00 -14.41 9.87
N LYS A 27 3.88 -13.40 10.74
CA LYS A 27 2.61 -12.91 11.27
C LYS A 27 2.14 -11.62 10.58
N MET A 28 3.01 -10.93 9.86
CA MET A 28 2.64 -9.72 9.14
C MET A 28 1.81 -10.09 7.93
N ARG A 29 0.76 -9.31 7.69
CA ARG A 29 -0.07 -9.47 6.51
C ARG A 29 0.68 -8.94 5.28
N VAL A 30 0.49 -9.61 4.15
CA VAL A 30 0.95 -9.11 2.85
C VAL A 30 -0.19 -8.31 2.24
N VAL A 31 0.08 -7.07 1.86
CA VAL A 31 -0.89 -6.15 1.26
C VAL A 31 -0.44 -5.81 -0.14
N VAL A 32 -1.32 -6.09 -1.09
CA VAL A 32 -1.09 -5.75 -2.49
C VAL A 32 -1.61 -4.33 -2.71
N TRP A 33 -0.70 -3.41 -3.00
CA TRP A 33 -1.04 -2.06 -3.39
C TRP A 33 -1.17 -2.01 -4.90
N ILE A 34 -2.35 -1.63 -5.36
CA ILE A 34 -2.63 -1.43 -6.78
C ILE A 34 -2.92 0.05 -6.96
N ASP A 35 -2.27 0.67 -7.93
CA ASP A 35 -2.64 2.02 -8.35
C ASP A 35 -4.09 1.99 -8.85
N SER A 36 -4.95 2.81 -8.23
CA SER A 36 -6.37 2.88 -8.60
C SER A 36 -6.58 3.27 -10.06
N GLU A 37 -5.64 3.99 -10.68
CA GLU A 37 -5.71 4.35 -12.11
C GLU A 37 -5.53 3.12 -13.02
N ASN A 38 -4.90 2.06 -12.52
CA ASN A 38 -4.74 0.83 -13.29
C ASN A 38 -6.01 -0.02 -13.28
N ILE A 39 -6.93 0.16 -12.32
CA ILE A 39 -8.18 -0.61 -12.19
C ILE A 39 -9.19 -0.13 -13.25
N SER A 40 -8.93 -0.44 -14.52
CA SER A 40 -9.87 -0.22 -15.61
C SER A 40 -10.74 -1.47 -15.86
N ASP A 41 -12.03 -1.24 -16.08
CA ASP A 41 -13.17 -2.14 -15.88
C ASP A 41 -13.35 -3.28 -16.91
N ASP A 42 -12.34 -3.63 -17.71
CA ASP A 42 -12.60 -4.44 -18.91
C ASP A 42 -11.47 -5.44 -19.23
N TYR A 43 -11.79 -6.72 -18.98
CA TYR A 43 -11.18 -7.98 -19.47
C TYR A 43 -9.88 -8.49 -18.84
N GLY A 44 -10.00 -9.62 -18.12
CA GLY A 44 -8.95 -10.63 -17.99
C GLY A 44 -8.36 -10.79 -16.58
N SER A 45 -7.83 -11.98 -16.31
CA SER A 45 -6.97 -12.21 -15.14
C SER A 45 -5.77 -11.28 -15.19
N TRP A 46 -5.58 -10.50 -14.13
CA TRP A 46 -4.42 -9.62 -14.02
C TRP A 46 -3.18 -10.43 -13.67
N ALA A 47 -2.21 -10.45 -14.58
CA ALA A 47 -0.84 -10.83 -14.27
C ALA A 47 -0.05 -9.55 -13.98
N GLY A 48 -0.23 -8.99 -12.79
CA GLY A 48 0.50 -7.79 -12.37
C GLY A 48 2.00 -8.08 -12.22
N ASN A 49 2.83 -7.13 -12.66
CA ASN A 49 4.26 -7.14 -12.41
C ASN A 49 4.57 -6.35 -11.14
N PHE A 50 5.67 -6.68 -10.46
CA PHE A 50 6.14 -5.86 -9.35
C PHE A 50 6.57 -4.50 -9.92
N HIS A 51 5.93 -3.44 -9.44
CA HIS A 51 6.28 -2.07 -9.82
C HIS A 51 7.45 -1.55 -8.99
N SER A 52 7.53 -1.98 -7.72
CA SER A 52 8.62 -1.66 -6.80
C SER A 52 9.06 -2.88 -5.99
N LYS A 53 10.20 -2.74 -5.30
CA LYS A 53 10.67 -3.73 -4.33
C LYS A 53 9.66 -3.79 -3.16
N PRO A 54 9.26 -4.99 -2.71
CA PRO A 54 8.41 -5.13 -1.53
C PRO A 54 9.11 -4.54 -0.29
N CYS A 55 8.33 -3.91 0.59
CA CYS A 55 8.82 -3.23 1.79
C CYS A 55 7.89 -3.49 2.98
N ILE A 56 8.30 -3.06 4.17
CA ILE A 56 7.42 -2.97 5.33
C ILE A 56 6.86 -1.55 5.36
N GLU A 57 5.54 -1.44 5.45
CA GLU A 57 4.82 -0.16 5.54
C GLU A 57 3.88 -0.19 6.75
N THR A 58 3.64 0.97 7.35
CA THR A 58 2.62 1.14 8.38
C THR A 58 1.35 1.69 7.74
N ILE A 59 0.25 0.94 7.77
CA ILE A 59 -0.99 1.30 7.09
C ILE A 59 -2.22 1.20 7.99
N ALA A 60 -3.34 1.75 7.55
CA ALA A 60 -4.66 1.54 8.16
C ALA A 60 -5.74 1.34 7.08
N TYR A 61 -6.77 0.55 7.39
CA TYR A 61 -7.91 0.35 6.48
C TYR A 61 -9.00 1.39 6.77
N SER A 62 -9.32 2.22 5.79
CA SER A 62 -10.47 3.11 5.87
C SER A 62 -11.70 2.38 5.32
N GLU A 63 -12.63 2.01 6.21
CA GLU A 63 -13.95 1.50 5.79
C GLU A 63 -14.77 2.56 5.06
N ALA A 64 -14.57 3.85 5.37
CA ALA A 64 -15.33 4.95 4.76
C ALA A 64 -15.07 5.09 3.25
N ARG A 65 -13.89 4.64 2.79
CA ARG A 65 -13.44 4.76 1.40
C ARG A 65 -13.01 3.42 0.78
N GLU A 66 -13.06 2.32 1.54
CA GLU A 66 -12.56 0.99 1.17
C GLU A 66 -11.10 0.97 0.68
N ILE A 67 -10.25 1.86 1.20
CA ILE A 67 -8.83 2.00 0.81
C ILE A 67 -7.88 1.75 2.00
N TRP A 68 -6.67 1.32 1.70
CA TRP A 68 -5.55 1.36 2.64
C TRP A 68 -4.85 2.72 2.55
N VAL A 69 -4.60 3.34 3.71
CA VAL A 69 -3.82 4.58 3.83
C VAL A 69 -2.47 4.27 4.44
N SER A 70 -1.39 4.86 3.94
CA SER A 70 -0.06 4.76 4.56
C SER A 70 0.14 5.89 5.55
N LYS A 71 0.97 5.63 6.57
CA LYS A 71 1.42 6.61 7.55
C LYS A 71 2.54 7.52 7.00
N GLU A 72 3.03 7.28 5.78
CA GLU A 72 4.05 8.12 5.15
C GLU A 72 3.49 9.51 4.79
N ASN A 73 3.26 10.34 5.79
CA ASN A 73 3.44 11.79 5.83
C ASN A 73 3.05 12.25 7.24
N ASP A 74 3.93 12.98 7.92
CA ASP A 74 3.71 13.51 9.28
C ASP A 74 2.66 14.66 9.31
N ASP A 75 1.77 14.68 8.31
CA ASP A 75 0.78 15.71 8.02
C ASP A 75 -0.64 15.17 8.21
N PHE A 76 -1.61 16.07 8.43
CA PHE A 76 -3.02 15.73 8.65
C PHE A 76 -3.69 14.97 7.49
N GLU A 77 -3.02 14.81 6.35
CA GLU A 77 -3.50 14.13 5.15
C GLU A 77 -3.96 12.69 5.43
N ASP A 78 -3.31 11.99 6.37
CA ASP A 78 -3.70 10.64 6.78
C ASP A 78 -5.08 10.63 7.45
N CYS A 79 -5.35 11.63 8.30
CA CYS A 79 -6.66 11.80 8.93
C CYS A 79 -7.75 12.10 7.90
N TYR A 80 -7.47 12.97 6.93
CA TYR A 80 -8.41 13.26 5.83
C TYR A 80 -8.69 12.03 4.98
N SER A 81 -7.66 11.22 4.73
CA SER A 81 -7.79 10.00 3.94
C SER A 81 -8.54 8.91 4.71
N TYR A 82 -8.30 8.79 6.02
CA TYR A 82 -8.91 7.75 6.87
C TYR A 82 -10.36 8.08 7.28
N TYR A 83 -10.60 9.28 7.81
CA TYR A 83 -11.91 9.71 8.33
C TYR A 83 -12.77 10.42 7.28
N GLY A 84 -12.24 10.72 6.10
CA GLY A 84 -12.99 11.37 5.03
C GLY A 84 -13.51 12.75 5.41
N HIS A 85 -14.76 13.04 5.03
CA HIS A 85 -15.38 14.36 5.25
C HIS A 85 -15.58 14.75 6.72
N ASP A 86 -15.46 13.81 7.67
CA ASP A 86 -15.53 14.14 9.09
C ASP A 86 -14.26 14.85 9.58
N ALA A 87 -13.10 14.58 8.96
CA ALA A 87 -11.85 15.26 9.27
C ALA A 87 -11.90 16.77 8.98
N GLU A 88 -12.64 17.20 7.95
CA GLU A 88 -12.82 18.61 7.58
C GLU A 88 -13.53 19.45 8.67
N LYS A 89 -14.17 18.79 9.64
CA LYS A 89 -14.89 19.45 10.73
C LYS A 89 -14.02 19.65 11.97
N TRP A 90 -12.86 19.02 12.03
CA TRP A 90 -11.99 19.03 13.21
C TRP A 90 -10.90 20.09 13.06
N PRO A 91 -10.60 20.86 14.11
CA PRO A 91 -9.41 21.71 14.14
C PRO A 91 -8.13 20.87 14.15
N ASP A 92 -7.01 21.46 13.75
CA ASP A 92 -5.69 20.83 13.66
C ASP A 92 -5.28 20.09 14.94
N GLU A 93 -5.51 20.67 16.13
CA GLU A 93 -5.18 19.99 17.39
C GLU A 93 -6.03 18.73 17.62
N GLU A 94 -7.29 18.73 17.19
CA GLU A 94 -8.14 17.54 17.26
C GLU A 94 -7.70 16.52 16.21
N LEU A 95 -7.34 16.94 14.98
CA LEU A 95 -6.81 16.05 13.95
C LEU A 95 -5.55 15.32 14.41
N ALA A 96 -4.66 16.01 15.13
CA ALA A 96 -3.46 15.40 15.72
C ALA A 96 -3.81 14.31 16.75
N GLU A 97 -4.83 14.53 17.58
CA GLU A 97 -5.30 13.52 18.52
C GLU A 97 -6.02 12.36 17.82
N LYS A 98 -6.78 12.63 16.75
CA LYS A 98 -7.45 11.60 15.94
C LYS A 98 -6.44 10.71 15.22
N ALA A 99 -5.35 11.28 14.68
CA ALA A 99 -4.31 10.54 13.98
C ALA A 99 -3.70 9.43 14.85
N LYS A 100 -3.56 9.68 16.15
CA LYS A 100 -3.04 8.72 17.15
C LYS A 100 -3.98 7.56 17.41
N LEU A 101 -5.27 7.71 17.12
CA LEU A 101 -6.31 6.71 17.35
C LEU A 101 -6.54 5.81 16.13
N ILE A 102 -5.96 6.14 14.97
CA ILE A 102 -6.04 5.30 13.77
C ILE A 102 -5.36 3.95 14.09
N PRO A 103 -6.01 2.82 13.77
CA PRO A 103 -5.48 1.48 14.04
C PRO A 103 -4.39 1.10 13.03
N TRP A 104 -3.24 1.75 13.15
CA TRP A 104 -2.06 1.49 12.34
C TRP A 104 -1.55 0.04 12.50
N GLU A 105 -1.22 -0.60 11.39
CA GLU A 105 -0.67 -1.96 11.31
C GLU A 105 0.57 -1.96 10.41
N ASP A 106 1.67 -2.57 10.89
CA ASP A 106 2.82 -2.86 10.04
C ASP A 106 2.52 -4.06 9.14
N VAL A 107 2.68 -3.88 7.83
CA VAL A 107 2.42 -4.88 6.82
C VAL A 107 3.60 -5.04 5.87
N ILE A 108 3.62 -6.14 5.13
CA ILE A 108 4.48 -6.28 3.96
C ILE A 108 3.72 -5.73 2.75
N ALA A 109 4.11 -4.55 2.26
CA ALA A 109 3.50 -3.92 1.11
C ALA A 109 4.14 -4.42 -0.19
N VAL A 110 3.30 -4.69 -1.17
CA VAL A 110 3.67 -5.16 -2.51
C VAL A 110 2.97 -4.29 -3.55
N ASN A 111 3.69 -3.38 -4.18
CA ASN A 111 3.13 -2.55 -5.24
C ASN A 111 3.18 -3.29 -6.57
N VAL A 112 2.00 -3.52 -7.16
CA VAL A 112 1.84 -4.20 -8.45
C VAL A 112 1.15 -3.29 -9.45
N GLY A 113 1.60 -3.35 -10.70
CA GLY A 113 1.04 -2.59 -11.80
C GLY A 113 1.07 -3.36 -13.11
N VAL A 114 0.66 -2.68 -14.18
CA VAL A 114 0.88 -3.13 -15.57
C VAL A 114 2.28 -2.70 -16.01
N ALA A 115 2.96 -3.56 -16.78
CA ALA A 115 4.24 -3.24 -17.43
C ALA A 115 4.05 -2.60 -18.81
#